data_AF-A0A382E2C1-F1
#
_entry.id   AF-A0A382E2C1-F1
#
_cell.length_a   1.000
_cell.length_b   1.000
_cell.length_c   1.000
_cell.angle_alpha   90.00
_cell.angle_beta   90.00
_cell.angle_gamma   90.00
#
_symmetry.space_group_name_H-M   'P 1'
#
loop_
_entity.id
_entity.type
_entity.pdbx_description
1 polymer ?
#
loop_
_entity_poly.entity_id
_entity_poly.type
_entity_poly.pdbx_seq_one_letter_code
_entity_poly.pdbx_strand_id
1 'polypeptide(L)'
;MSKTNGIKTTKIGKKDYVEVDERIRLFWELHPTWSLITEMIYNCEENLVCIFKATIIDDNKEWRATGHAREFQADKKSMVNKTSHLENCETSAIGRACGVKGIITEYGLASANEVRDARKLEKELDELSAVKKVEFTAGGEQKVVPEKEDPIPDDMLTKDAPKEMIDKILGKSSNNTINDELISLNARAMKITTVEEGTAISDEYRKMVAAHGEDNLPKSLREVVVSSLNAARDKITRDQLA
;
A
#
# COMPACT_ATOMS: atom_id res chain seq x y z
N MET A 1 12.79 -16.57 -31.62
CA MET A 1 12.58 -15.17 -32.09
C MET A 1 12.41 -14.33 -30.83
N SER A 2 13.12 -13.25 -30.51
CA SER A 2 14.14 -12.41 -31.14
C SER A 2 14.96 -11.79 -29.99
N LYS A 3 16.19 -11.35 -30.27
CA LYS A 3 17.18 -10.84 -29.32
C LYS A 3 16.66 -9.61 -28.56
N THR A 4 16.85 -9.58 -27.24
CA THR A 4 16.79 -8.43 -26.32
C THR A 4 17.96 -7.44 -26.54
N ASN A 5 18.20 -7.05 -27.80
CA ASN A 5 19.18 -6.02 -28.13
C ASN A 5 18.40 -4.76 -28.55
N GLY A 6 18.18 -3.83 -27.61
CA GLY A 6 17.65 -2.50 -27.92
C GLY A 6 16.65 -1.90 -26.93
N ILE A 7 16.27 -2.61 -25.86
CA ILE A 7 15.32 -2.07 -24.87
C ILE A 7 16.00 -0.94 -24.10
N LYS A 8 15.46 0.28 -24.22
CA LYS A 8 15.93 1.43 -23.46
C LYS A 8 15.59 1.24 -21.99
N THR A 9 16.63 1.19 -21.16
CA THR A 9 16.50 1.06 -19.71
C THR A 9 17.19 2.22 -19.02
N THR A 10 16.55 2.80 -18.02
CA THR A 10 17.15 3.80 -17.13
C THR A 10 17.53 3.12 -15.82
N LYS A 11 18.77 3.31 -15.38
CA LYS A 11 19.21 2.76 -14.09
C LYS A 11 18.56 3.53 -12.95
N ILE A 12 17.75 2.85 -12.15
CA ILE A 12 17.21 3.41 -10.91
C ILE A 12 17.79 2.59 -9.74
N GLY A 13 18.88 3.09 -9.17
CA GLY A 13 19.69 2.36 -8.19
C GLY A 13 20.43 1.18 -8.83
N LYS A 14 20.23 -0.03 -8.31
CA LYS A 14 20.85 -1.28 -8.83
C LYS A 14 19.97 -2.03 -9.84
N LYS A 15 18.75 -1.54 -10.10
CA LYS A 15 17.81 -2.18 -11.04
C LYS A 15 17.74 -1.35 -12.31
N ASP A 16 17.70 -2.04 -13.44
CA ASP A 16 17.38 -1.43 -14.72
C ASP A 16 15.86 -1.26 -14.78
N TYR A 17 15.39 -0.06 -15.10
CA TYR A 17 13.97 0.25 -15.25
C TYR A 17 13.66 0.48 -16.71
N VAL A 18 12.62 -0.18 -17.21
CA VAL A 18 12.16 0.06 -18.59
C VAL A 18 11.16 1.20 -18.60
N GLU A 19 11.52 2.22 -19.37
CA GLU A 19 10.73 3.42 -19.55
C GLU A 19 9.37 3.12 -20.19
N VAL A 20 8.37 3.94 -19.87
CA VAL A 20 6.99 3.70 -20.33
C VAL A 20 6.87 3.87 -21.84
N ASP A 21 7.66 4.77 -22.44
CA ASP A 21 7.76 4.93 -23.89
C ASP A 21 8.14 3.62 -24.59
N GLU A 22 9.07 2.87 -24.02
CA GLU A 22 9.54 1.59 -24.53
C GLU A 22 8.46 0.50 -24.41
N ARG A 23 7.69 0.51 -23.31
CA ARG A 23 6.52 -0.38 -23.15
C ARG A 23 5.42 -0.05 -24.16
N ILE A 24 5.21 1.23 -24.46
CA ILE A 24 4.24 1.68 -25.49
C ILE A 24 4.71 1.27 -26.89
N ARG A 25 6.00 1.47 -27.20
CA ARG A 25 6.59 1.05 -28.48
C ARG A 25 6.36 -0.44 -28.71
N LEU A 26 6.69 -1.28 -27.72
CA LEU A 26 6.50 -2.71 -27.80
C LEU A 26 5.02 -3.13 -27.83
N PHE A 27 4.15 -2.41 -27.14
CA PHE A 27 2.71 -2.64 -27.25
C PHE A 27 2.25 -2.53 -28.71
N TRP A 28 2.62 -1.45 -29.41
CA TRP A 28 2.22 -1.26 -30.81
C TRP A 28 2.91 -2.24 -31.77
N GLU A 29 4.14 -2.67 -31.48
CA GLU A 29 4.83 -3.69 -32.29
C GLU A 29 4.21 -5.08 -32.14
N LEU A 30 3.84 -5.47 -30.92
CA LEU A 30 3.26 -6.78 -30.62
C LEU A 30 1.76 -6.84 -30.98
N HIS A 31 1.06 -5.71 -30.87
CA HIS A 31 -0.38 -5.60 -30.96
C HIS A 31 -0.82 -4.38 -31.79
N PRO A 32 -0.48 -4.31 -33.09
CA PRO A 32 -0.64 -3.11 -33.92
C PRO A 32 -2.10 -2.70 -34.16
N THR A 33 -3.05 -3.61 -33.98
CA THR A 33 -4.49 -3.41 -34.22
C THR A 33 -5.27 -3.17 -32.93
N TRP A 34 -4.65 -3.42 -31.77
CA TRP A 34 -5.31 -3.30 -30.48
C TRP A 34 -5.50 -1.83 -30.08
N SER A 35 -6.37 -1.60 -29.11
CA SER A 35 -6.66 -0.28 -28.58
C SER A 35 -6.09 -0.11 -27.18
N LEU A 36 -5.49 1.04 -26.93
CA LEU A 36 -5.09 1.50 -25.61
C LEU A 36 -5.86 2.79 -25.31
N ILE A 37 -6.76 2.72 -24.34
CA ILE A 37 -7.73 3.78 -24.03
C ILE A 37 -7.45 4.31 -22.63
N THR A 38 -7.29 5.61 -22.49
CA THR A 38 -7.14 6.29 -21.20
C THR A 38 -8.41 7.04 -20.83
N GLU A 39 -8.69 7.08 -19.54
CA GLU A 39 -9.82 7.78 -18.95
C GLU A 39 -9.38 8.47 -17.66
N MET A 40 -9.67 9.76 -17.55
CA MET A 40 -9.53 10.51 -16.30
C MET A 40 -10.74 10.19 -15.42
N ILE A 41 -10.55 9.33 -14.43
CA ILE A 41 -11.61 8.86 -13.52
C ILE A 41 -11.95 9.92 -12.49
N TYR A 42 -10.95 10.70 -12.08
CA TYR A 42 -11.11 11.74 -11.07
C TYR A 42 -10.10 12.85 -11.28
N ASN A 43 -10.54 14.10 -11.11
CA ASN A 43 -9.69 15.26 -11.04
C ASN A 43 -10.28 16.24 -10.02
N CYS A 44 -9.49 16.63 -9.04
CA CYS A 44 -9.87 17.60 -8.03
C CYS A 44 -8.78 18.65 -7.90
N GLU A 45 -9.10 19.86 -8.36
CA GLU A 45 -8.18 21.01 -8.30
C GLU A 45 -7.96 21.48 -6.86
N GLU A 46 -8.97 21.40 -5.99
CA GLU A 46 -8.85 21.79 -4.57
C GLU A 46 -7.86 20.89 -3.82
N ASN A 47 -7.98 19.57 -4.02
CA ASN A 47 -7.11 18.57 -3.39
C ASN A 47 -5.85 18.28 -4.24
N LEU A 48 -5.73 18.94 -5.39
CA LEU A 48 -4.61 18.82 -6.32
C LEU A 48 -4.27 17.36 -6.64
N VAL A 49 -5.30 16.55 -6.91
CA VAL A 49 -5.18 15.10 -7.11
C VAL A 49 -5.93 14.67 -8.36
N CYS A 50 -5.34 13.74 -9.11
CA CYS A 50 -5.98 13.12 -10.26
C CYS A 50 -5.82 11.60 -10.22
N ILE A 51 -6.78 10.90 -10.83
CA ILE A 51 -6.78 9.45 -11.01
C ILE A 51 -7.07 9.15 -12.47
N PHE A 52 -6.19 8.37 -13.09
CA PHE A 52 -6.36 7.88 -14.45
C PHE A 52 -6.48 6.37 -14.47
N LYS A 53 -7.24 5.88 -15.45
CA LYS A 53 -7.33 4.47 -15.82
C LYS A 53 -6.90 4.33 -17.27
N ALA A 54 -6.04 3.35 -17.55
CA ALA A 54 -5.75 2.88 -18.90
C ALA A 54 -6.34 1.48 -19.09
N THR A 55 -6.94 1.22 -20.24
CA THR A 55 -7.55 -0.06 -20.62
C THR A 55 -7.00 -0.51 -21.96
N ILE A 56 -6.54 -1.76 -22.05
CA ILE A 56 -6.09 -2.39 -23.28
C ILE A 56 -7.19 -3.33 -23.76
N ILE A 57 -7.65 -3.13 -25.00
CA ILE A 57 -8.71 -3.88 -25.65
C ILE A 57 -8.16 -4.47 -26.95
N ASP A 58 -8.50 -5.72 -27.25
CA ASP A 58 -8.08 -6.35 -28.49
C ASP A 58 -9.08 -6.18 -29.65
N ASP A 59 -8.76 -6.80 -30.78
CA ASP A 59 -9.59 -6.74 -31.99
C ASP A 59 -10.98 -7.37 -31.81
N ASN A 60 -11.09 -8.34 -30.89
CA ASN A 60 -12.34 -8.99 -30.52
C ASN A 60 -13.15 -8.18 -29.51
N LYS A 61 -12.70 -6.96 -29.16
CA LYS A 61 -13.30 -6.08 -28.15
C LYS A 61 -13.27 -6.66 -26.74
N GLU A 62 -12.38 -7.63 -26.48
CA GLU A 62 -12.18 -8.19 -25.15
C GLU A 62 -11.18 -7.34 -24.34
N TRP A 63 -11.46 -7.21 -23.05
CA TRP A 63 -10.55 -6.52 -22.13
C TRP A 63 -9.35 -7.40 -21.84
N ARG A 64 -8.14 -6.88 -22.10
CA ARG A 64 -6.90 -7.64 -21.94
C ARG A 64 -6.08 -7.20 -20.74
N ALA A 65 -6.10 -5.92 -20.39
CA ALA A 65 -5.44 -5.39 -19.20
C ALA A 65 -6.00 -4.02 -18.80
N THR A 66 -5.80 -3.67 -17.54
CA THR A 66 -6.09 -2.33 -17.03
C THR A 66 -4.96 -1.86 -16.12
N GLY A 67 -4.71 -0.55 -16.09
CA GLY A 67 -3.79 0.10 -15.16
C GLY A 67 -4.45 1.33 -14.55
N HIS A 68 -4.26 1.54 -13.25
CA HIS A 68 -4.75 2.72 -12.55
C HIS A 68 -3.58 3.48 -11.93
N ALA A 69 -3.59 4.80 -12.04
CA ALA A 69 -2.63 5.66 -11.38
C ALA A 69 -3.34 6.75 -10.61
N ARG A 70 -2.70 7.19 -9.53
CA ARG A 70 -3.06 8.41 -8.79
C ARG A 70 -1.83 9.29 -8.70
N GLU A 71 -1.97 10.58 -8.87
CA GLU A 71 -0.90 11.55 -8.70
C GLU A 71 -1.41 12.78 -7.95
N PHE A 72 -0.54 13.42 -7.19
CA PHE A 72 -0.81 14.68 -6.50
C PHE A 72 0.08 15.79 -7.10
N GLN A 73 -0.51 16.92 -7.51
CA GLN A 73 0.24 18.07 -8.05
C GLN A 73 1.15 18.69 -6.98
N ALA A 74 0.67 18.75 -5.74
CA ALA A 74 1.41 19.31 -4.61
C ALA A 74 2.37 18.31 -3.94
N ASP A 75 2.70 17.18 -4.58
CA ASP A 75 3.65 16.25 -3.99
C ASP A 75 5.02 16.94 -3.84
N LYS A 76 5.44 17.14 -2.57
CA LYS A 76 6.72 17.79 -2.24
C LYS A 76 7.92 17.04 -2.83
N LYS A 77 7.77 15.76 -3.16
CA LYS A 77 8.83 14.87 -3.65
C LYS A 77 9.00 14.87 -5.17
N SER A 78 7.95 15.23 -5.91
CA SER A 78 7.95 15.24 -7.38
C SER A 78 7.90 16.66 -7.96
N MET A 79 9.04 17.15 -8.45
CA MET A 79 9.08 18.43 -9.18
C MET A 79 8.32 18.36 -10.51
N VAL A 80 8.19 17.17 -11.09
CA VAL A 80 7.47 16.93 -12.35
C VAL A 80 5.96 17.09 -12.16
N ASN A 81 5.43 16.60 -11.04
CA ASN A 81 3.99 16.71 -10.77
C ASN A 81 3.55 18.18 -10.56
N LYS A 82 4.42 19.08 -10.13
CA LYS A 82 4.05 20.49 -9.94
C LYS A 82 3.51 21.16 -11.19
N THR A 83 4.04 20.81 -12.37
CA THR A 83 3.64 21.38 -13.66
C THR A 83 2.86 20.42 -14.54
N SER A 84 3.02 19.10 -14.35
CA SER A 84 2.55 18.10 -15.32
C SER A 84 2.02 16.82 -14.65
N HIS A 85 1.31 16.97 -13.52
CA HIS A 85 0.75 15.82 -12.79
C HIS A 85 -0.30 15.04 -13.59
N LEU A 86 -1.08 15.68 -14.47
CA LEU A 86 -2.08 14.99 -15.29
C LEU A 86 -1.42 14.06 -16.30
N GLU A 87 -0.44 14.56 -17.05
CA GLU A 87 0.30 13.80 -18.06
C GLU A 87 1.13 12.69 -17.41
N ASN A 88 1.71 12.96 -16.24
CA ASN A 88 2.42 11.94 -15.48
C ASN A 88 1.46 10.85 -14.97
N CYS A 89 0.26 11.22 -14.51
CA CYS A 89 -0.74 10.25 -14.05
C CYS A 89 -1.23 9.36 -15.19
N GLU A 90 -1.53 9.96 -16.34
CA GLU A 90 -1.91 9.23 -17.54
C GLU A 90 -0.81 8.25 -17.97
N THR A 91 0.44 8.72 -18.06
CA THR A 91 1.59 7.88 -18.43
C THR A 91 1.82 6.75 -17.43
N SER A 92 1.66 7.03 -16.12
CA SER A 92 1.72 6.01 -15.06
C SER A 92 0.61 4.96 -15.22
N ALA A 93 -0.62 5.35 -15.58
CA ALA A 93 -1.71 4.41 -15.82
C ALA A 93 -1.42 3.52 -17.03
N ILE A 94 -0.91 4.09 -18.12
CA ILE A 94 -0.47 3.36 -19.32
C ILE A 94 0.62 2.34 -18.98
N GLY A 95 1.67 2.77 -18.27
CA GLY A 95 2.78 1.90 -17.87
C GLY A 95 2.30 0.69 -17.07
N ARG A 96 1.34 0.90 -16.16
CA ARG A 96 0.72 -0.20 -15.38
C ARG A 96 -0.12 -1.11 -16.24
N ALA A 97 -0.90 -0.59 -17.19
CA ALA A 97 -1.70 -1.42 -18.10
C ALA A 97 -0.80 -2.32 -18.99
N CYS A 98 0.26 -1.74 -19.56
CA CYS A 98 1.25 -2.50 -20.33
C CYS A 98 1.99 -3.54 -19.46
N GLY A 99 2.33 -3.18 -18.23
CA GLY A 99 2.91 -4.11 -17.25
C GLY A 99 1.98 -5.27 -16.92
N VAL A 100 0.71 -5.00 -16.60
CA VAL A 100 -0.31 -6.04 -16.34
C VAL A 100 -0.51 -6.94 -17.57
N LYS A 101 -0.44 -6.38 -18.78
CA LYS A 101 -0.50 -7.15 -20.04
C LYS A 101 0.68 -8.12 -20.22
N GLY A 102 1.78 -7.93 -19.48
CA GLY A 102 2.98 -8.75 -19.57
C GLY A 102 4.09 -8.13 -20.41
N ILE A 103 3.99 -6.84 -20.78
CA ILE A 103 5.03 -6.16 -21.55
C ILE A 103 6.12 -5.70 -20.58
N ILE A 104 7.23 -6.45 -20.63
CA ILE A 104 8.45 -6.22 -19.85
C ILE A 104 8.16 -6.11 -18.34
N THR A 105 7.72 -7.21 -17.75
CA THR A 105 7.43 -7.31 -16.32
C THR A 105 8.65 -7.71 -15.48
N GLU A 106 9.73 -8.17 -16.10
CA GLU A 106 10.95 -8.64 -15.42
C GLU A 106 11.62 -7.56 -14.55
N TYR A 107 11.36 -6.28 -14.84
CA TYR A 107 11.89 -5.12 -14.09
C TYR A 107 10.88 -4.49 -13.11
N GLY A 108 9.69 -5.09 -12.94
CA GLY A 108 8.66 -4.66 -12.00
C GLY A 108 7.53 -3.83 -12.61
N LEU A 109 6.43 -3.72 -11.84
CA LEU A 109 5.18 -3.04 -12.22
C LEU A 109 5.12 -1.57 -11.73
N ALA A 110 6.05 -1.16 -10.87
CA ALA A 110 6.08 0.19 -10.29
C ALA A 110 6.43 1.24 -11.36
N SER A 111 5.88 2.44 -11.27
CA SER A 111 6.21 3.56 -12.16
C SER A 111 7.61 4.11 -11.89
N ALA A 112 8.25 4.73 -12.89
CA ALA A 112 9.59 5.32 -12.78
C ALA A 112 9.68 6.31 -11.60
N ASN A 113 8.62 7.08 -11.38
CA ASN A 113 8.56 8.06 -10.29
C ASN A 113 8.46 7.39 -8.92
N GLU A 114 7.68 6.31 -8.78
CA GLU A 114 7.59 5.56 -7.50
C GLU A 114 8.94 5.00 -7.08
N VAL A 115 9.74 4.49 -8.03
CA VAL A 115 11.08 3.97 -7.73
C VAL A 115 12.05 5.11 -7.40
N ARG A 116 11.98 6.24 -8.10
CA ARG A 116 12.82 7.43 -7.80
C ARG A 116 12.49 8.03 -6.43
N ASP A 117 11.22 8.13 -6.08
CA ASP A 117 10.76 8.72 -4.83
C ASP A 117 11.04 7.81 -3.63
N ALA A 118 10.94 6.48 -3.80
CA ALA A 118 11.38 5.52 -2.79
C ALA A 118 12.87 5.67 -2.45
N ARG A 119 13.73 5.92 -3.45
CA ARG A 119 15.18 6.13 -3.25
C ARG A 119 15.50 7.48 -2.63
N LYS A 120 14.80 8.55 -3.00
CA LYS A 120 14.97 9.85 -2.31
C LYS A 120 14.64 9.71 -0.83
N LEU A 121 13.55 9.01 -0.51
CA LEU A 121 13.14 8.77 0.87
C LEU A 121 14.19 7.93 1.62
N GLU A 122 14.73 6.88 1.00
CA GLU A 122 15.80 6.06 1.59
C GLU A 122 17.05 6.90 1.88
N LYS A 123 17.49 7.72 0.91
CA LYS A 123 18.64 8.60 1.08
C LYS A 123 18.42 9.68 2.14
N GLU A 124 17.22 10.28 2.19
CA GLU A 124 16.85 11.24 3.24
C GLU A 124 16.82 10.58 4.62
N LEU A 125 16.33 9.34 4.73
CA LEU A 125 16.39 8.57 5.98
C LEU A 125 17.83 8.27 6.39
N ASP A 126 18.68 7.86 5.45
CA ASP A 126 20.10 7.59 5.70
C ASP A 126 20.82 8.86 6.19
N GLU A 127 20.60 10.00 5.54
CA GLU A 127 21.16 11.29 5.92
C GLU A 127 20.64 11.76 7.30
N LEU A 128 19.35 11.60 7.59
CA LEU A 128 18.77 11.91 8.91
C LEU A 128 19.29 10.98 10.02
N SER A 129 19.58 9.72 9.70
CA SER A 129 20.19 8.77 10.62
C SER A 129 21.65 9.11 10.92
N ALA A 130 22.37 9.68 9.94
CA ALA A 130 23.75 10.13 10.11
C ALA A 130 23.86 11.41 10.96
N VAL A 131 22.89 12.33 10.88
CA VAL A 131 22.87 13.59 11.64
C VAL A 131 22.47 13.39 13.12
N LYS A 132 21.77 12.30 13.45
CA LYS A 132 21.35 11.98 14.83
C LYS A 132 22.47 11.46 15.76
N LYS A 133 23.70 11.29 15.26
CA LYS A 133 24.90 11.08 16.11
C LYS A 133 25.35 12.41 16.74
N VAL A 134 24.51 13.01 17.57
CA VAL A 134 24.98 13.97 18.57
C VAL A 134 25.05 13.22 19.89
N GLU A 135 26.27 13.06 20.39
CA GLU A 135 26.58 12.34 21.62
C GLU A 135 25.84 12.95 22.81
N PHE A 136 24.92 12.20 23.40
CA PHE A 136 24.47 12.49 24.76
C PHE A 136 25.54 11.94 25.71
N THR A 137 26.34 12.81 26.31
CA THR A 137 27.30 12.40 27.34
C THR A 137 26.57 11.97 28.59
N ALA A 138 27.00 10.83 29.12
CA ALA A 138 26.30 10.00 30.07
C ALA A 138 26.10 10.66 31.45
N GLY A 139 24.90 10.44 31.99
CA GLY A 139 24.70 10.15 33.40
C GLY A 139 23.95 8.82 33.53
N GLY A 140 24.67 7.72 33.80
CA GLY A 140 24.12 6.46 34.34
C GLY A 140 23.72 5.35 33.35
N GLU A 141 24.70 4.48 33.02
CA GLU A 141 24.69 3.02 32.71
C GLU A 141 23.43 2.36 32.10
N GLN A 142 23.49 1.65 30.95
CA GLN A 142 24.24 0.40 30.72
C GLN A 142 24.71 0.22 29.26
N LYS A 143 25.82 -0.52 29.09
CA LYS A 143 26.51 -0.86 27.83
C LYS A 143 25.74 -1.88 26.97
N VAL A 144 25.74 -1.67 25.65
CA VAL A 144 25.64 -2.75 24.65
C VAL A 144 26.79 -2.58 23.64
N VAL A 145 27.59 -3.62 23.49
CA VAL A 145 28.71 -3.72 22.53
C VAL A 145 28.12 -4.06 21.14
N PRO A 146 28.58 -3.46 20.03
CA PRO A 146 28.09 -3.82 18.71
C PRO A 146 28.76 -5.11 18.24
N GLU A 147 27.98 -6.17 18.03
CA GLU A 147 28.42 -7.37 17.30
C GLU A 147 28.37 -7.10 15.79
N LYS A 148 29.39 -7.54 15.07
CA LYS A 148 29.48 -7.44 13.61
C LYS A 148 28.59 -8.50 12.98
N GLU A 149 27.68 -8.11 12.08
CA GLU A 149 26.86 -9.04 11.31
C GLU A 149 27.62 -9.51 10.06
N ASP A 150 27.92 -10.81 10.00
CA ASP A 150 28.34 -11.51 8.78
C ASP A 150 27.15 -11.69 7.80
N PRO A 151 27.38 -11.80 6.48
CA PRO A 151 26.30 -11.88 5.51
C PRO A 151 25.52 -13.19 5.64
N ILE A 152 24.19 -13.08 5.66
CA ILE A 152 23.26 -14.21 5.83
C ILE A 152 23.30 -15.12 4.59
N PRO A 153 23.51 -16.45 4.73
CA PRO A 153 23.51 -17.40 3.62
C PRO A 153 22.12 -17.58 2.98
N ASP A 154 22.11 -17.85 1.67
CA ASP A 154 20.96 -17.96 0.75
C ASP A 154 19.94 -19.10 1.07
N ASP A 155 20.04 -19.77 2.22
CA ASP A 155 19.23 -20.96 2.57
C ASP A 155 18.05 -20.66 3.52
N MET A 156 17.68 -19.39 3.73
CA MET A 156 16.55 -19.01 4.61
C MET A 156 15.17 -19.03 3.92
N LEU A 157 15.00 -19.77 2.83
CA LEU A 157 13.66 -20.03 2.28
C LEU A 157 13.02 -21.23 3.01
N THR A 158 12.76 -21.10 4.31
CA THR A 158 11.97 -22.09 5.05
C THR A 158 10.73 -21.47 5.69
N LYS A 159 9.64 -22.24 5.59
CA LYS A 159 8.23 -21.81 5.58
C LYS A 159 7.61 -21.50 6.93
N ASP A 160 8.34 -21.45 8.03
CA ASP A 160 7.73 -21.32 9.36
C ASP A 160 8.56 -20.40 10.27
N ALA A 161 8.41 -19.08 10.10
CA ALA A 161 8.97 -18.09 11.01
C ALA A 161 8.01 -17.82 12.19
N PRO A 162 8.48 -17.80 13.46
CA PRO A 162 7.64 -17.50 14.62
C PRO A 162 7.02 -16.10 14.54
N LYS A 163 5.72 -15.99 14.85
CA LYS A 163 4.91 -14.75 14.74
C LYS A 163 5.57 -13.51 15.37
N GLU A 164 6.32 -13.69 16.45
CA GLU A 164 6.98 -12.60 17.18
C GLU A 164 8.06 -11.86 16.36
N MET A 165 8.69 -12.54 15.41
CA MET A 165 9.71 -11.95 14.54
C MET A 165 9.09 -11.12 13.41
N ILE A 166 7.89 -11.51 12.95
CA ILE A 166 7.11 -10.78 11.93
C ILE A 166 6.59 -9.45 12.51
N ASP A 167 6.14 -9.46 13.77
CA ASP A 167 5.59 -8.27 14.43
C ASP A 167 6.64 -7.16 14.67
N LYS A 168 7.91 -7.53 14.84
CA LYS A 168 9.02 -6.57 15.00
C LYS A 168 9.46 -5.93 13.67
N ILE A 169 9.32 -6.66 12.57
CA ILE A 169 9.67 -6.19 11.20
C ILE A 169 8.61 -5.23 10.65
N LEU A 170 7.33 -5.41 11.02
CA LEU A 170 6.20 -4.65 10.44
C LEU A 170 5.87 -3.31 11.11
N GLY A 171 6.64 -2.86 12.11
CA GLY A 171 6.52 -1.50 12.64
C GLY A 171 5.11 -1.14 13.15
N LYS A 172 4.55 -1.92 14.09
CA LYS A 172 3.28 -1.58 14.75
C LYS A 172 3.49 -0.41 15.73
N SER A 173 3.24 0.81 15.26
CA SER A 173 2.91 1.96 16.12
C SER A 173 1.65 1.64 16.94
N SER A 174 1.50 2.21 18.14
CA SER A 174 0.37 1.99 19.06
C SER A 174 -1.03 2.14 18.43
N ASN A 175 -1.17 2.95 17.38
CA ASN A 175 -2.41 3.12 16.63
C ASN A 175 -2.80 1.91 15.76
N ASN A 176 -1.84 1.11 15.27
CA ASN A 176 -2.15 -0.11 14.51
C ASN A 176 -2.73 -1.20 15.42
N THR A 177 -2.30 -1.26 16.69
CA THR A 177 -2.82 -2.24 17.65
C THR A 177 -4.28 -1.97 18.00
N ILE A 178 -4.67 -0.71 18.22
CA ILE A 178 -6.06 -0.32 18.52
C ILE A 178 -6.99 -0.61 17.33
N ASN A 179 -6.52 -0.36 16.10
CA ASN A 179 -7.28 -0.65 14.89
C ASN A 179 -7.48 -2.17 14.72
N ASP A 180 -6.43 -2.95 14.92
CA ASP A 180 -6.48 -4.42 14.85
C ASP A 180 -7.44 -4.99 15.91
N GLU A 181 -7.43 -4.43 17.13
CA GLU A 181 -8.34 -4.79 18.20
C GLU A 181 -9.81 -4.46 17.86
N LEU A 182 -10.09 -3.28 17.28
CA LEU A 182 -11.45 -2.91 16.83
C LEU A 182 -11.94 -3.79 15.68
N ILE A 183 -11.07 -4.14 14.73
CA ILE A 183 -11.39 -5.04 13.63
C ILE A 183 -11.70 -6.44 14.16
N SER A 184 -10.90 -6.94 15.10
CA SER A 184 -11.12 -8.22 15.78
C SER A 184 -12.43 -8.22 16.57
N LEU A 185 -12.74 -7.13 17.28
CA LEU A 185 -13.96 -6.98 18.04
C LEU A 185 -15.19 -6.94 17.12
N ASN A 186 -15.11 -6.25 15.98
CA ASN A 186 -16.17 -6.28 14.96
C ASN A 186 -16.39 -7.69 14.39
N ALA A 187 -15.30 -8.39 14.05
CA ALA A 187 -15.39 -9.75 13.52
C ALA A 187 -16.05 -10.73 14.50
N ARG A 188 -15.82 -10.54 15.81
CA ARG A 188 -16.52 -11.28 16.88
C ARG A 188 -17.98 -10.83 17.01
N ALA A 189 -18.25 -9.53 16.94
CA ALA A 189 -19.61 -8.98 17.02
C ALA A 189 -20.53 -9.51 15.90
N MET A 190 -20.02 -9.67 14.68
CA MET A 190 -20.78 -10.23 13.56
C MET A 190 -21.17 -11.71 13.73
N LYS A 191 -20.49 -12.44 14.62
CA LYS A 191 -20.68 -13.87 14.87
C LYS A 191 -21.48 -14.17 16.13
N ILE A 192 -21.98 -13.14 16.82
CA ILE A 192 -22.75 -13.33 18.05
C ILE A 192 -24.00 -14.14 17.73
N THR A 193 -24.23 -15.19 18.52
CA THR A 193 -25.44 -16.02 18.44
C THR A 193 -26.22 -16.07 19.75
N THR A 194 -25.61 -15.64 20.86
CA THR A 194 -26.20 -15.71 22.20
C THR A 194 -26.19 -14.35 22.90
N VAL A 195 -27.09 -14.18 23.88
CA VAL A 195 -27.19 -12.94 24.69
C VAL A 195 -25.93 -12.73 25.53
N GLU A 196 -25.36 -13.81 26.06
CA GLU A 196 -24.17 -13.77 26.92
C GLU A 196 -22.93 -13.28 26.15
N GLU A 197 -22.70 -13.82 24.93
CA GLU A 197 -21.62 -13.36 24.04
C GLU A 197 -21.80 -11.89 23.63
N GLY A 198 -23.04 -11.48 23.32
CA GLY A 198 -23.33 -10.10 22.94
C GLY A 198 -23.11 -9.11 24.07
N THR A 199 -23.44 -9.50 25.30
CA THR A 199 -23.21 -8.67 26.49
C THR A 199 -21.71 -8.56 26.78
N ALA A 200 -20.97 -9.67 26.70
CA ALA A 200 -19.52 -9.68 26.92
C ALA A 200 -18.76 -8.80 25.92
N ILE A 201 -19.09 -8.89 24.63
CA ILE A 201 -18.43 -8.09 23.57
C ILE A 201 -18.84 -6.62 23.66
N SER A 202 -20.08 -6.31 24.05
CA SER A 202 -20.52 -4.94 24.31
C SER A 202 -19.73 -4.31 25.47
N ASP A 203 -19.51 -5.06 26.54
CA ASP A 203 -18.74 -4.58 27.70
C ASP A 203 -17.24 -4.44 27.38
N GLU A 204 -16.68 -5.34 26.57
CA GLU A 204 -15.30 -5.23 26.06
C GLU A 204 -15.12 -3.96 25.23
N TYR A 205 -16.06 -3.66 24.32
CA TYR A 205 -16.05 -2.42 23.54
C TYR A 205 -16.15 -1.17 24.43
N ARG A 206 -17.03 -1.16 25.44
CA ARG A 206 -17.14 -0.02 26.37
C ARG A 206 -15.87 0.20 27.19
N LYS A 207 -15.24 -0.87 27.65
CA LYS A 207 -13.95 -0.79 28.38
C LYS A 207 -12.85 -0.24 27.49
N MET A 208 -12.81 -0.64 26.22
CA MET A 208 -11.86 -0.14 25.23
C MET A 208 -12.03 1.36 24.97
N VAL A 209 -13.27 1.83 24.77
CA VAL A 209 -13.58 3.26 24.60
C VAL A 209 -13.19 4.06 25.84
N ALA A 210 -13.45 3.53 27.04
CA ALA A 210 -13.08 4.18 28.30
C ALA A 210 -11.57 4.23 28.54
N ALA A 211 -10.81 3.22 28.13
CA ALA A 211 -9.37 3.13 28.33
C ALA A 211 -8.57 4.04 27.37
N HIS A 212 -9.02 4.14 26.12
CA HIS A 212 -8.28 4.87 25.07
C HIS A 212 -8.83 6.26 24.78
N GLY A 213 -10.06 6.57 25.20
CA GLY A 213 -10.72 7.85 24.94
C GLY A 213 -11.33 7.91 23.54
N GLU A 214 -12.53 8.45 23.44
CA GLU A 214 -13.36 8.38 22.24
C GLU A 214 -12.73 9.05 21.00
N ASP A 215 -11.93 10.10 21.22
CA ASP A 215 -11.24 10.86 20.18
C ASP A 215 -10.02 10.14 19.58
N ASN A 216 -9.47 9.15 20.30
CA ASN A 216 -8.32 8.37 19.85
C ASN A 216 -8.71 7.13 19.04
N LEU A 217 -10.00 6.77 19.02
CA LEU A 217 -10.51 5.65 18.22
C LEU A 217 -11.10 6.17 16.89
N PRO A 218 -10.71 5.58 15.73
CA PRO A 218 -11.26 5.97 14.44
C PRO A 218 -12.78 5.84 14.42
N LYS A 219 -13.46 6.95 14.10
CA LYS A 219 -14.93 7.04 14.05
C LYS A 219 -15.57 5.97 13.17
N SER A 220 -14.99 5.70 12.00
CA SER A 220 -15.49 4.69 11.06
C SER A 220 -15.51 3.28 11.64
N LEU A 221 -14.46 2.87 12.36
CA LEU A 221 -14.38 1.55 12.98
C LEU A 221 -15.34 1.41 14.16
N ARG A 222 -15.50 2.48 14.95
CA ARG A 222 -16.48 2.54 16.04
C ARG A 222 -17.92 2.36 15.54
N GLU A 223 -18.27 3.07 14.48
CA GLU A 223 -19.61 2.99 13.87
C GLU A 223 -19.91 1.58 13.36
N VAL A 224 -18.94 0.91 12.74
CA VAL A 224 -19.09 -0.45 12.23
C VAL A 224 -19.28 -1.45 13.39
N VAL A 225 -18.48 -1.37 14.44
CA VAL A 225 -18.61 -2.23 15.64
C VAL A 225 -20.00 -2.05 16.29
N VAL A 226 -20.42 -0.81 16.51
CA VAL A 226 -21.72 -0.50 17.13
C VAL A 226 -22.88 -1.00 16.25
N SER A 227 -22.78 -0.83 14.94
CA SER A 227 -23.76 -1.34 13.98
C SER A 227 -23.89 -2.86 14.06
N SER A 228 -22.76 -3.59 14.08
CA SER A 228 -22.75 -5.05 14.22
C SER A 228 -23.36 -5.53 15.53
N LEU A 229 -23.08 -4.84 16.66
CA LEU A 229 -23.67 -5.16 17.96
C LEU A 229 -25.19 -4.93 17.98
N ASN A 230 -25.67 -3.84 17.39
CA ASN A 230 -27.10 -3.55 17.27
C ASN A 230 -27.79 -4.60 16.39
N ALA A 231 -27.19 -4.96 15.26
CA ALA A 231 -27.72 -6.00 14.37
C ALA A 231 -27.79 -7.36 15.06
N ALA A 232 -26.78 -7.72 15.85
CA ALA A 232 -26.79 -8.94 16.66
C ALA A 232 -27.92 -8.92 17.71
N ARG A 233 -28.09 -7.80 18.43
CA ARG A 233 -29.17 -7.64 19.42
C ARG A 233 -30.55 -7.78 18.77
N ASP A 234 -30.77 -7.12 17.64
CA ASP A 234 -32.06 -7.16 16.95
C ASP A 234 -32.37 -8.56 16.41
N LYS A 235 -31.36 -9.30 15.96
CA LYS A 235 -31.48 -10.70 15.56
C LYS A 235 -31.89 -11.60 16.74
N ILE A 236 -31.17 -11.51 17.85
CA ILE A 236 -31.45 -12.33 19.05
C ILE A 236 -32.84 -12.00 19.62
N THR A 237 -33.22 -10.73 19.65
CA THR A 237 -34.54 -10.31 20.15
C THR A 237 -35.67 -10.87 19.29
N ARG A 238 -35.48 -10.92 17.97
CA ARG A 238 -36.44 -11.56 17.04
C ARG A 238 -36.53 -13.06 17.25
N ASP A 239 -35.38 -13.73 17.43
CA ASP A 239 -35.33 -15.18 17.66
C ASP A 239 -35.94 -15.59 19.01
N GLN A 240 -35.97 -14.69 20.00
CA GLN A 240 -36.64 -14.91 21.31
C GLN A 240 -38.15 -14.64 21.29
N LEU A 241 -38.66 -13.92 20.28
CA LEU A 241 -40.08 -13.57 20.11
C LEU A 241 -40.81 -14.50 19.14
N ALA A 242 -40.08 -15.31 18.37
CA ALA A 242 -40.60 -16.32 17.43
C ALA A 242 -40.85 -17.66 18.13
#